data_AF-A0A916XB49-F1
#
_entry.id   AF-A0A916XB49-F1
#
_cell.length_a   1.000
_cell.length_b   1.000
_cell.length_c   1.000
_cell.angle_alpha   90.00
_cell.angle_beta   90.00
_cell.angle_gamma   90.00
#
_symmetry.space_group_name_H-M   'P 1'
#
loop_
_entity.id
_entity.type
_entity.pdbx_description
1 polymer ?
#
loop_
_entity_poly.entity_id
_entity_poly.type
_entity_poly.pdbx_seq_one_letter_code
_entity_poly.pdbx_strand_id
1 'polypeptide(L)'
;MSPAWAHDSVQGPNGGRVVEAGAYHIELVAKGPALEAFLTDADEKPLSPGKFRGVAVLLVDGKVQRIPLVPEGGGLAGRAQGSLPAAPKGAVQITAPDGQAISARFD
;
A
#
# COMPACT_ATOMS: atom_id res chain seq x y z
N MET A 1 3.44 29.13 15.01
CA MET A 1 4.42 28.15 14.50
C MET A 1 3.69 26.84 14.38
N SER A 2 3.29 26.45 13.17
CA SER A 2 2.61 25.17 12.94
C SER A 2 3.65 24.07 12.91
N PRO A 3 3.60 23.04 13.77
CA PRO A 3 4.35 21.83 13.49
C PRO A 3 3.66 21.15 12.31
N ALA A 4 4.26 21.24 11.13
CA ALA A 4 4.02 20.27 10.09
C ALA A 4 4.63 18.96 10.61
N TRP A 5 3.81 18.04 11.11
CA TRP A 5 4.25 16.67 11.31
C TRP A 5 4.58 16.12 9.92
N ALA A 6 5.88 16.11 9.60
CA ALA A 6 6.40 15.24 8.58
C ALA A 6 6.00 13.83 9.02
N HIS A 7 5.01 13.24 8.35
CA HIS A 7 4.85 11.80 8.34
C HIS A 7 6.05 11.23 7.57
N ASP A 8 7.22 11.26 8.21
CA ASP A 8 8.37 10.49 7.76
C ASP A 8 7.89 9.05 7.72
N SER A 9 7.84 8.50 6.50
CA SER A 9 7.39 7.15 6.25
C SER A 9 8.12 6.17 7.16
N VAL A 10 7.42 5.65 8.16
CA VAL A 10 7.95 4.64 9.06
C VAL A 10 8.16 3.37 8.23
N GLN A 11 9.36 2.79 8.34
CA GLN A 11 9.64 1.50 7.73
C GLN A 11 8.83 0.44 8.48
N GLY A 12 7.95 -0.26 7.77
CA GLY A 12 7.09 -1.29 8.33
C GLY A 12 7.83 -2.60 8.62
N PRO A 13 7.17 -3.55 9.29
CA PRO A 13 7.77 -4.82 9.70
C PRO A 13 8.22 -5.70 8.54
N ASN A 14 7.68 -5.51 7.33
CA ASN A 14 8.08 -6.23 6.12
C ASN A 14 9.14 -5.45 5.30
N GLY A 15 9.62 -4.33 5.83
CA GLY A 15 10.61 -3.45 5.21
C GLY A 15 10.03 -2.48 4.19
N GLY A 16 8.71 -2.31 4.16
CA GLY A 16 8.00 -1.39 3.27
C GLY A 16 7.78 -0.01 3.89
N ARG A 17 7.13 0.87 3.14
CA ARG A 17 6.68 2.19 3.64
C ARG A 17 5.27 2.06 4.21
N VAL A 18 5.05 2.53 5.43
CA VAL A 18 3.71 2.57 6.04
C VAL A 18 3.08 3.94 5.85
N VAL A 19 1.80 3.95 5.47
CA VAL A 19 0.97 5.16 5.36
C VAL A 19 -0.43 4.90 5.90
N GLU A 20 -1.07 5.95 6.41
CA GLU A 20 -2.46 5.91 6.88
C GLU A 20 -3.46 5.88 5.71
N ALA A 21 -4.54 5.11 5.89
CA ALA A 21 -5.61 4.92 4.92
C ALA A 21 -6.97 4.85 5.63
N GLY A 22 -7.44 5.99 6.14
CA GLY A 22 -8.67 6.03 6.94
C GLY A 22 -8.47 5.28 8.27
N ALA A 23 -9.28 4.27 8.55
CA ALA A 23 -9.19 3.49 9.80
C ALA A 23 -8.09 2.40 9.79
N TYR A 24 -7.25 2.37 8.75
CA TYR A 24 -6.26 1.34 8.51
C TYR A 24 -4.89 1.95 8.21
N HIS A 25 -3.84 1.16 8.37
CA HIS A 25 -2.54 1.46 7.80
C HIS A 25 -2.21 0.48 6.67
N ILE A 26 -1.50 0.97 5.66
CA ILE A 26 -1.00 0.16 4.56
C ILE A 26 0.52 0.23 4.56
N GLU A 27 1.16 -0.92 4.74
CA GLU A 27 2.57 -1.10 4.42
C GLU A 27 2.72 -1.53 2.97
N LEU A 28 3.47 -0.75 2.17
CA LEU A 28 3.75 -1.07 0.78
C LEU A 28 5.20 -1.53 0.62
N VAL A 29 5.38 -2.76 0.14
CA VAL A 29 6.69 -3.38 -0.14
C VAL A 29 6.85 -3.55 -1.64
N ALA A 30 7.92 -2.99 -2.19
CA ALA A 30 8.28 -3.12 -3.62
C ALA A 30 9.61 -3.85 -3.77
N LYS A 31 9.64 -4.94 -4.55
CA LYS A 31 10.84 -5.77 -4.80
C LYS A 31 10.90 -6.19 -6.26
N GLY A 32 11.75 -5.53 -7.05
CA GLY A 32 11.75 -5.72 -8.50
C GLY A 32 10.34 -5.39 -9.06
N PRO A 33 9.68 -6.27 -9.83
CA PRO A 33 8.33 -6.02 -10.30
C PRO A 33 7.24 -6.39 -9.29
N ALA A 34 7.59 -7.03 -8.17
CA ALA A 34 6.62 -7.48 -7.18
C ALA A 34 6.22 -6.34 -6.24
N LEU A 35 4.92 -6.27 -5.94
CA LEU A 35 4.32 -5.31 -5.01
C LEU A 35 3.47 -6.08 -4.01
N GLU A 36 3.67 -5.82 -2.73
CA GLU A 36 2.87 -6.36 -1.64
C GLU A 36 2.33 -5.22 -0.79
N ALA A 37 1.06 -5.29 -0.41
CA ALA A 37 0.39 -4.38 0.49
C ALA A 37 -0.12 -5.14 1.71
N PHE A 38 0.41 -4.84 2.89
CA PHE A 38 -0.05 -5.39 4.16
C PHE A 38 -0.95 -4.38 4.86
N LEU A 39 -2.06 -4.87 5.40
CA LEU A 39 -3.03 -4.02 6.08
C LEU A 39 -2.98 -4.28 7.57
N THR A 40 -2.98 -3.20 8.34
CA THR A 40 -3.18 -3.24 9.79
C THR A 40 -4.34 -2.32 10.20
N ASP A 41 -4.94 -2.60 11.34
CA ASP A 41 -5.89 -1.68 11.97
C ASP A 41 -5.18 -0.50 12.67
N ALA A 42 -5.95 0.35 13.33
CA ALA A 42 -5.44 1.48 14.10
C ALA A 42 -4.54 1.08 15.29
N ASP A 43 -4.63 -0.16 15.77
CA ASP A 43 -3.79 -0.74 16.82
C ASP A 43 -2.57 -1.51 16.25
N GLU A 44 -2.26 -1.31 14.96
CA GLU A 44 -1.20 -2.02 14.22
C GLU A 44 -1.38 -3.55 14.13
N LYS A 45 -2.60 -4.07 14.34
CA LYS A 45 -2.86 -5.50 14.24
C LYS A 45 -3.03 -5.91 12.77
N PRO A 46 -2.31 -6.95 12.29
CA PRO A 46 -2.45 -7.44 10.92
C PRO A 46 -3.87 -7.90 10.60
N LEU A 47 -4.34 -7.53 9.41
CA LEU A 47 -5.65 -7.90 8.89
C LEU A 47 -5.51 -9.01 7.83
N SER A 48 -6.43 -9.97 7.85
CA SER A 48 -6.45 -11.04 6.84
C SER A 48 -6.91 -10.49 5.48
N PRO A 49 -6.17 -10.74 4.38
CA PRO A 49 -6.45 -10.14 3.09
C PRO A 49 -7.64 -10.75 2.36
N GLY A 50 -8.13 -11.93 2.77
CA GLY A 50 -9.00 -12.80 1.95
C GLY A 50 -10.33 -12.19 1.47
N LYS A 51 -10.81 -11.10 2.10
CA LYS A 51 -12.02 -10.38 1.69
C LYS A 51 -11.74 -8.95 1.20
N PHE A 52 -10.50 -8.51 1.26
CA PHE A 52 -10.09 -7.21 0.74
C PHE A 52 -9.83 -7.31 -0.76
N ARG A 53 -10.10 -6.21 -1.46
CA ARG A 53 -9.72 -6.03 -2.86
C ARG A 53 -8.84 -4.79 -2.93
N GLY A 54 -7.81 -4.82 -3.76
CA GLY A 54 -6.89 -3.70 -3.88
C GLY A 54 -6.53 -3.36 -5.31
N VAL A 55 -6.15 -2.10 -5.51
CA VAL A 55 -5.48 -1.66 -6.72
C VAL A 55 -4.44 -0.60 -6.34
N ALA A 56 -3.21 -0.81 -6.80
CA ALA A 56 -2.17 0.20 -6.73
C ALA A 56 -2.12 0.96 -8.06
N VAL A 57 -2.06 2.28 -8.00
CA VAL A 57 -1.88 3.18 -9.14
C VAL A 57 -0.56 3.90 -8.89
N LEU A 58 0.51 3.38 -9.47
CA LEU A 58 1.89 3.80 -9.18
C LEU A 58 2.56 4.40 -10.41
N LEU A 59 3.50 5.31 -10.18
CA LEU A 59 4.42 5.79 -11.19
C LEU A 59 5.56 4.78 -11.36
N VAL A 60 5.64 4.16 -12.53
CA VAL A 60 6.67 3.19 -12.94
C VAL A 60 7.33 3.72 -14.20
N ASP A 61 8.63 3.98 -14.15
CA ASP A 61 9.40 4.58 -15.25
C ASP A 61 8.74 5.84 -15.84
N GLY A 62 8.20 6.70 -14.97
CA GLY A 62 7.53 7.94 -15.36
C GLY A 62 6.12 7.76 -15.95
N LYS A 63 5.58 6.53 -15.96
CA LYS A 63 4.23 6.23 -16.45
C LYS A 63 3.34 5.75 -15.31
N VAL A 64 2.08 6.16 -15.33
CA VAL A 64 1.09 5.65 -14.38
C VAL A 64 0.72 4.22 -14.77
N GLN A 65 0.93 3.28 -13.86
CA GLN A 65 0.52 1.89 -14.00
C GLN A 65 -0.53 1.54 -12.95
N ARG A 66 -1.63 0.92 -13.40
CA ARG A 66 -2.64 0.30 -12.54
C ARG A 66 -2.29 -1.18 -12.33
N ILE A 67 -2.04 -1.56 -11.09
CA ILE A 67 -1.63 -2.90 -10.66
C ILE A 67 -2.75 -3.46 -9.78
N PRO A 68 -3.53 -4.44 -10.28
CA PRO A 68 -4.50 -5.16 -9.46
C PRO A 68 -3.78 -5.88 -8.30
N LEU A 69 -4.35 -5.80 -7.10
CA LEU A 69 -3.85 -6.51 -5.93
C LEU A 69 -4.83 -7.59 -5.53
N VAL A 70 -4.33 -8.81 -5.31
CA VAL A 70 -5.12 -9.98 -4.93
C VAL A 70 -4.59 -10.57 -3.62
N PRO A 71 -5.44 -11.22 -2.79
CA PRO A 71 -4.98 -11.86 -1.57
C PRO A 71 -3.91 -12.92 -1.83
N GLU A 72 -2.75 -12.76 -1.19
CA GLU A 72 -1.63 -13.69 -1.26
C GLU A 72 -0.85 -13.66 0.05
N GLY A 73 -0.67 -14.82 0.68
CA GLY A 73 -0.03 -14.92 1.98
C GLY A 73 -0.71 -14.05 3.05
N GLY A 74 0.05 -13.16 3.69
CA GLY A 74 -0.42 -12.25 4.72
C GLY A 74 -0.95 -10.90 4.21
N GLY A 75 -0.93 -10.65 2.89
CA GLY A 75 -1.27 -9.35 2.33
C GLY A 75 -1.98 -9.43 0.98
N LEU A 76 -2.00 -8.31 0.26
CA LEU A 76 -2.45 -8.21 -1.12
C LEU A 76 -1.24 -8.05 -2.03
N ALA A 77 -1.07 -8.93 -3.01
CA ALA A 77 0.06 -8.92 -3.93
C ALA A 77 -0.37 -8.55 -5.35
N GLY A 78 0.55 -7.92 -6.08
CA GLY A 78 0.41 -7.61 -7.50
C GLY A 78 1.76 -7.49 -8.18
N ARG A 79 1.75 -7.37 -9.50
CA ARG A 79 2.97 -7.28 -10.30
C ARG A 79 2.91 -6.12 -11.30
N ALA A 80 3.95 -5.30 -11.30
CA ALA A 80 4.16 -4.24 -12.28
C ALA A 80 4.70 -4.79 -13.62
N GLN A 81 4.61 -3.98 -14.67
CA GLN A 81 5.14 -4.31 -16.01
C GLN A 81 6.66 -4.11 -16.08
N GLY A 82 7.22 -3.29 -15.18
CA GLY A 82 8.65 -3.05 -15.01
C GLY A 82 9.07 -3.17 -13.56
N SER A 83 10.35 -2.91 -13.27
CA SER A 83 10.84 -2.84 -11.90
C SER A 83 10.28 -1.60 -11.21
N LEU A 84 9.73 -1.81 -10.02
CA LEU A 84 9.30 -0.73 -9.16
C LEU A 84 10.53 -0.08 -8.50
N PRO A 85 10.54 1.26 -8.36
CA PRO A 85 11.53 1.93 -7.53
C PRO A 85 11.35 1.51 -6.06
N ALA A 86 12.40 1.66 -5.25
CA ALA A 86 12.34 1.32 -3.81
C ALA A 86 11.25 2.10 -3.05
N ALA A 87 10.97 3.33 -3.48
CA ALA A 87 9.90 4.17 -2.95
C ALA A 87 8.96 4.57 -4.10
N PRO A 88 8.03 3.69 -4.51
CA PRO A 88 7.11 4.02 -5.58
C PRO A 88 6.15 5.13 -5.15
N LYS A 89 5.91 6.06 -6.06
CA LYS A 89 4.95 7.15 -5.88
C LYS A 89 3.61 6.76 -6.44
N GLY A 90 2.52 7.20 -5.82
CA GLY A 90 1.18 6.97 -6.32
C GLY A 90 0.17 6.76 -5.20
N ALA A 91 -0.87 5.99 -5.48
CA ALA A 91 -1.91 5.69 -4.52
C ALA A 91 -2.24 4.20 -4.50
N VAL A 92 -2.60 3.69 -3.33
CA VAL A 92 -3.18 2.35 -3.16
C VAL A 92 -4.60 2.53 -2.70
N GLN A 93 -5.54 2.01 -3.47
CA GLN A 93 -6.96 1.98 -3.11
C GLN A 93 -7.32 0.56 -2.67
N ILE A 94 -7.94 0.46 -1.51
CA ILE A 94 -8.44 -0.78 -0.93
C ILE A 94 -9.96 -0.69 -0.81
N THR A 95 -10.65 -1.79 -1.07
CA THR A 95 -12.06 -1.98 -0.72
C THR A 95 -12.14 -2.97 0.42
N ALA A 96 -12.67 -2.53 1.55
CA ALA A 96 -12.89 -3.33 2.75
C ALA A 96 -14.10 -4.26 2.58
N PRO A 97 -14.25 -5.30 3.42
CA PRO A 97 -15.33 -6.28 3.30
C PRO A 97 -16.74 -5.70 3.47
N ASP A 98 -16.86 -4.55 4.12
CA ASP A 98 -18.11 -3.78 4.28
C ASP A 98 -18.47 -2.95 3.02
N GLY A 99 -17.60 -2.97 2.00
CA GLY A 99 -17.76 -2.21 0.75
C GLY A 99 -17.15 -0.81 0.79
N GLN A 100 -16.59 -0.37 1.92
CA GLN A 100 -15.94 0.94 2.02
C GLN A 100 -14.64 0.94 1.21
N ALA A 101 -14.48 1.96 0.36
CA ALA A 101 -13.22 2.20 -0.35
C ALA A 101 -12.39 3.25 0.41
N ILE A 102 -11.14 2.90 0.69
CA ILE A 102 -10.12 3.75 1.31
C ILE A 102 -8.95 3.90 0.35
N SER A 103 -8.24 5.03 0.44
CA SER A 103 -7.05 5.28 -0.38
C SER A 103 -5.92 5.80 0.49
N ALA A 104 -4.73 5.27 0.25
CA ALA A 104 -3.48 5.76 0.81
C ALA A 104 -2.62 6.37 -0.30
N ARG A 105 -1.92 7.46 0.01
CA ARG A 105 -0.98 8.12 -0.92
C ARG A 105 0.46 7.87 -0.49
N PHE A 106 1.31 7.63 -1.48
CA PHE A 106 2.75 7.45 -1.35
C PHE A 106 3.43 8.50 -2.21
N ASP A 107 4.12 9.45 -1.58
CA ASP A 107 4.83 10.55 -2.26
C ASP A 107 6.34 10.33 -2.36
#